data_AF-A0A2T2U1G9-F1
#
_entry.id   AF-A0A2T2U1G9-F1
#
_cell.length_a   1.000
_cell.length_b   1.000
_cell.length_c   1.000
_cell.angle_alpha   90.00
_cell.angle_beta   90.00
_cell.angle_gamma   90.00
#
_symmetry.space_group_name_H-M   'P 1'
#
loop_
_entity.id
_entity.type
_entity.pdbx_description
1 polymer ?
#
loop_
_entity_poly.entity_id
_entity_poly.type
_entity_poly.pdbx_seq_one_letter_code
_entity_poly.pdbx_strand_id
1 'polypeptide(L)' 'MSDDREQAYRSSLRTALQDGNEVLQNGGSALDAVQAAITTMESDTLFNAARGAVLTSENTAELDAAIMDG' A
#
# COMPACT_ATOMS: atom_id res chain seq x y z
N MET A 1 3.29 2.68 -20.05
CA MET A 1 2.35 3.38 -19.15
C MET A 1 1.93 4.66 -19.85
N SER A 2 0.66 5.05 -19.81
CA SER A 2 0.28 6.43 -20.18
C SER A 2 0.68 7.38 -19.05
N ASP A 3 0.95 8.63 -19.38
CA ASP A 3 1.35 9.66 -18.40
C ASP A 3 0.31 9.79 -17.26
N ASP A 4 -0.98 9.69 -17.58
CA ASP A 4 -2.08 9.73 -16.59
C ASP A 4 -2.02 8.58 -15.58
N ARG A 5 -1.66 7.37 -16.04
CA ARG A 5 -1.52 6.21 -15.13
C ARG A 5 -0.31 6.38 -14.22
N GLU A 6 0.81 6.84 -14.76
CA GLU A 6 2.00 7.12 -13.93
C GLU A 6 1.69 8.17 -12.86
N GLN A 7 0.96 9.22 -13.23
CA GLN A 7 0.59 10.27 -12.29
C GLN A 7 -0.32 9.75 -11.17
N ALA A 8 -1.29 8.88 -11.49
CA ALA A 8 -2.15 8.24 -10.51
C ALA A 8 -1.34 7.38 -9.51
N TYR A 9 -0.43 6.53 -10.01
CA TYR A 9 0.46 5.74 -9.15
C TYR A 9 1.33 6.62 -8.25
N ARG A 10 1.94 7.67 -8.81
CA ARG A 10 2.76 8.61 -8.03
C ARG A 10 1.95 9.36 -6.98
N SER A 11 0.69 9.69 -7.26
CA SER A 11 -0.19 10.32 -6.28
C SER A 11 -0.49 9.37 -5.13
N SER A 12 -0.85 8.13 -5.43
CA SER A 12 -1.16 7.13 -4.41
C SER A 12 0.06 6.79 -3.54
N LEU A 13 1.24 6.64 -4.15
CA LEU A 13 2.50 6.45 -3.41
C LEU A 13 2.83 7.63 -2.48
N ARG A 14 2.48 8.87 -2.87
CA ARG A 14 2.65 10.03 -1.99
C ARG A 14 1.71 9.96 -0.79
N THR A 15 0.46 9.52 -0.98
CA THR A 15 -0.48 9.31 0.12
C THR A 15 0.05 8.27 1.11
N ALA A 16 0.46 7.09 0.62
CA ALA A 16 1.03 6.04 1.47
C ALA A 16 2.29 6.51 2.23
N LEU A 17 3.16 7.28 1.57
CA LEU A 17 4.33 7.87 2.20
C LEU A 17 3.93 8.87 3.29
N GLN A 18 2.92 9.70 3.04
CA GLN A 18 2.45 10.70 3.99
C GLN A 18 1.86 10.04 5.25
N ASP A 19 1.04 9.01 5.08
CA ASP A 19 0.42 8.28 6.20
C ASP A 19 1.49 7.61 7.10
N GLY A 20 2.48 6.95 6.49
CA GLY A 20 3.60 6.38 7.25
C GLY A 20 4.46 7.47 7.92
N ASN A 21 4.67 8.61 7.26
CA ASN A 21 5.43 9.71 7.83
C ASN A 21 4.72 10.34 9.04
N GLU A 22 3.40 10.48 8.99
CA GLU A 22 2.59 11.01 10.08
C GLU A 22 2.72 10.14 11.34
N VAL A 23 2.75 8.81 11.20
CA VAL A 23 3.01 7.91 12.33
C VAL A 23 4.36 8.19 12.98
N LEU A 24 5.42 8.34 12.19
CA LEU A 24 6.75 8.65 12.72
C LEU A 24 6.80 10.03 13.38
N GLN A 25 6.16 11.05 12.79
CA GLN A 25 6.10 12.40 13.37
C GLN A 25 5.38 12.41 14.73
N ASN A 26 4.38 11.55 14.89
CA ASN A 26 3.64 11.38 16.13
C ASN A 26 4.35 10.47 17.16
N GLY A 27 5.59 10.03 16.86
CA GLY A 27 6.40 9.20 17.76
C GLY A 27 6.08 7.70 17.71
N GLY A 28 5.37 7.24 16.68
CA GLY A 28 5.12 5.82 16.44
C GLY A 28 6.39 5.04 16.04
N SER A 29 6.32 3.72 16.12
CA SER A 29 7.47 2.87 15.76
C SER A 29 7.68 2.79 14.24
N ALA A 30 8.87 2.36 13.82
CA ALA A 30 9.13 2.07 12.41
C ALA A 30 8.17 1.01 11.85
N LEU A 31 7.80 0.03 12.67
CA LEU A 31 6.85 -1.02 12.32
C LEU A 31 5.45 -0.45 12.05
N ASP A 32 4.96 0.43 12.94
CA ASP A 32 3.66 1.09 12.78
C ASP A 32 3.62 1.97 11.52
N ALA A 33 4.71 2.68 11.23
CA ALA A 33 4.82 3.54 10.05
C ALA A 33 4.77 2.74 8.74
N VAL A 34 5.48 1.60 8.68
CA VAL A 34 5.44 0.71 7.52
C VAL A 34 4.05 0.09 7.37
N GLN A 35 3.43 -0.34 8.47
CA GLN A 35 2.08 -0.89 8.44
C GLN A 35 1.05 0.14 7.91
N ALA A 36 1.14 1.40 8.34
CA ALA A 36 0.25 2.47 7.87
C ALA A 36 0.40 2.71 6.36
N ALA A 37 1.64 2.82 5.87
CA ALA A 37 1.89 3.00 4.44
C ALA A 37 1.36 1.83 3.59
N ILE A 38 1.60 0.59 4.01
CA ILE A 38 1.14 -0.60 3.29
C ILE A 38 -0.40 -0.72 3.33
N THR A 39 -1.03 -0.41 4.46
CA THR A 39 -2.51 -0.44 4.58
C THR A 39 -3.18 0.52 3.58
N THR A 40 -2.58 1.70 3.37
CA THR A 40 -3.05 2.65 2.35
C THR A 40 -2.90 2.09 0.94
N MET A 41 -1.78 1.42 0.64
CA MET A 41 -1.58 0.77 -0.66
C MET A 41 -2.54 -0.40 -0.89
N GLU A 42 -2.80 -1.23 0.12
CA GLU A 42 -3.75 -2.36 0.06
C GLU A 42 -5.21 -1.90 -0.15
N SER A 43 -5.53 -0.70 0.34
CA SER A 43 -6.84 -0.09 0.15
C SER A 43 -7.04 0.50 -1.25
N ASP A 44 -5.95 0.77 -1.98
CA ASP A 44 -6.00 1.33 -3.32
C ASP A 44 -6.01 0.24 -4.40
N THR A 45 -7.10 0.24 -5.19
CA THR A 45 -7.31 -0.67 -6.32
C THR A 45 -6.28 -0.56 -7.45
N LEU A 46 -5.43 0.48 -7.45
CA LEU A 46 -4.33 0.61 -8.40
C LEU A 46 -3.24 -0.44 -8.19
N PHE A 47 -3.10 -1.00 -6.98
CA PHE A 47 -2.06 -1.99 -6.68
C PHE A 47 -2.62 -3.40 -6.66
N ASN A 48 -1.79 -4.38 -7.05
CA ASN A 48 -2.10 -5.79 -6.92
C ASN A 48 -1.90 -6.24 -5.46
N ALA A 49 -2.73 -5.72 -4.57
CA ALA A 49 -2.75 -6.06 -3.15
C ALA A 49 -4.17 -5.87 -2.62
N ALA A 50 -4.60 -6.73 -1.71
CA ALA A 50 -5.93 -6.72 -1.08
C ALA A 50 -7.08 -6.32 -2.02
N ARG A 51 -7.53 -5.06 -2.00
CA ARG A 51 -8.68 -4.61 -2.82
C ARG A 51 -8.43 -4.60 -4.33
N GLY A 52 -7.19 -4.40 -4.76
CA GLY A 52 -6.78 -4.45 -6.17
C GLY A 52 -6.19 -5.79 -6.57
N ALA A 53 -6.31 -6.82 -5.73
CA ALA A 53 -5.72 -8.13 -6.00
C ALA A 53 -6.27 -8.74 -7.30
N VAL A 54 -5.35 -9.26 -8.10
CA VAL A 54 -5.66 -10.08 -9.25
C VAL A 54 -6.26 -11.40 -8.76
N LEU A 55 -7.32 -11.83 -9.44
CA LEU A 55 -8.04 -13.03 -9.06
C LEU A 55 -7.36 -14.28 -9.60
N THR A 56 -7.49 -15.38 -8.86
CA THR A 56 -7.11 -16.73 -9.29
C THR A 56 -7.96 -17.18 -10.48
N SER A 57 -7.64 -18.36 -11.04
CA SER A 57 -8.49 -18.99 -12.06
C SER A 57 -9.90 -19.35 -11.57
N GLU A 58 -10.08 -19.46 -10.25
CA GLU A 58 -11.38 -19.68 -9.61
C GLU A 58 -12.11 -18.37 -9.28
N ASN A 59 -11.57 -17.24 -9.75
CA ASN A 59 -12.12 -15.90 -9.57
C ASN A 59 -12.22 -15.48 -8.09
N THR A 60 -11.28 -15.95 -7.27
CA THR A 60 -11.10 -15.59 -5.84
C THR A 60 -9.83 -14.78 -5.65
N ALA A 61 -9.74 -13.98 -4.58
CA ALA A 61 -8.52 -13.28 -4.21
C ALA A 61 -7.75 -14.11 -3.18
N GLU A 62 -6.48 -14.39 -3.46
CA GLU A 62 -5.55 -15.03 -2.53
C GLU A 62 -4.38 -14.05 -2.29
N LEU A 63 -4.08 -13.78 -1.02
CA LEU A 63 -3.19 -12.70 -0.60
C LEU A 63 -2.06 -13.24 0.26
N ASP A 64 -0.86 -12.74 0.01
CA ASP A 64 0.32 -12.99 0.84
C ASP A 64 0.93 -11.65 1.28
N ALA A 65 1.26 -11.54 2.56
CA ALA A 65 1.92 -10.38 3.14
C ALA A 65 2.87 -10.81 4.28
N ALA A 66 3.99 -10.10 4.42
CA ALA A 66 4.95 -10.31 5.51
C ALA A 66 5.55 -8.97 5.95
N ILE A 67 5.85 -8.85 7.24
CA ILE A 67 6.52 -7.69 7.85
C ILE A 67 7.63 -8.19 8.79
N MET A 68 8.69 -7.41 8.96
CA MET A 68 9.83 -7.74 9.82
C MET A 68 10.22 -6.53 10.66
N ASP A 69 10.53 -6.78 11.94
CA ASP A 69 11.11 -5.82 12.87
C ASP A 69 12.58 -6.19 13.13
N GLY A 70 13.46 -5.19 13.16
CA GLY A 70 14.92 -5.34 13.04
C GLY A 70 15.71 -5.18 14.33
#